data_AF-A0A0K0D730-F1
#
_entry.id   AF-A0A0K0D730-F1
#
_cell.length_a   1.000
_cell.length_b   1.000
_cell.length_c   1.000
_cell.angle_alpha   90.00
_cell.angle_beta   90.00
_cell.angle_gamma   90.00
#
_symmetry.space_group_name_H-M   'P 1'
#
loop_
_entity.id
_entity.type
_entity.pdbx_description
1 polymer ?
#
loop_
_entity_poly.entity_id
_entity_poly.type
_entity_poly.pdbx_seq_one_letter_code
_entity_poly.pdbx_strand_id
1 'polypeptide(L)'
;LTHTRFTVHSFFSSWCFDQEFMLAVYVKICGRYINSNVFCLLLWHKSEKVIFLYHIHAMVCFRYCDYYGKVFCQCCHQGAKSTIPARILHTWNFNEYPVCDIASHFLQEVQDVPAIHILHVVEKVRILKHVIMLREKLSYMWDFVKDCPDAEEAVTKYGNLRTLFTSLEHHLLHSLDLFSLSDLIRVHNKDMTSLLEPIVYYARCHIEACEVRYFVNCPVNAGRWSSCSTFDIPRNPVTN
;
A
#
# COMPACT_ATOMS: atom_id res chain seq x y z
N LEU A 1 9.62 -44.66 -27.09
CA LEU A 1 8.82 -44.51 -25.85
C LEU A 1 9.65 -43.65 -24.90
N THR A 2 9.57 -42.31 -25.04
CA THR A 2 8.83 -41.37 -24.14
C THR A 2 9.41 -41.33 -22.72
N HIS A 3 9.71 -40.21 -22.05
CA HIS A 3 9.64 -38.79 -22.35
C HIS A 3 10.56 -38.02 -21.37
N THR A 4 11.11 -36.93 -21.90
CA THR A 4 11.85 -35.75 -21.40
C THR A 4 11.76 -35.28 -19.92
N ARG A 5 12.94 -34.92 -19.37
CA ARG A 5 13.17 -33.92 -18.29
C ARG A 5 13.45 -32.54 -18.89
N PHE A 6 13.02 -31.45 -18.24
CA PHE A 6 13.41 -30.07 -18.55
C PHE A 6 13.91 -29.36 -17.28
N THR A 7 15.04 -28.66 -17.39
CA THR A 7 15.44 -27.59 -16.46
C THR A 7 16.40 -26.58 -17.11
N VAL A 8 15.97 -25.30 -17.11
CA VAL A 8 16.66 -23.98 -16.92
C VAL A 8 18.01 -23.65 -17.58
N HIS A 9 18.12 -22.51 -18.28
CA HIS A 9 18.81 -21.27 -17.79
C HIS A 9 18.79 -20.08 -18.80
N SER A 10 18.53 -18.88 -18.25
CA SER A 10 18.93 -17.48 -18.59
C SER A 10 19.40 -17.05 -20.00
N PHE A 11 18.98 -15.87 -20.50
CA PHE A 11 19.87 -14.83 -21.07
C PHE A 11 19.17 -13.47 -21.27
N PHE A 12 19.89 -12.37 -20.97
CA PHE A 12 19.49 -10.95 -21.02
C PHE A 12 20.07 -10.23 -22.26
N SER A 13 19.50 -9.05 -22.59
CA SER A 13 20.12 -7.84 -23.19
C SER A 13 19.99 -7.53 -24.70
N SER A 14 19.47 -6.31 -24.94
CA SER A 14 19.71 -5.34 -26.02
C SER A 14 19.06 -5.50 -27.40
N TRP A 15 18.80 -4.35 -28.03
CA TRP A 15 18.30 -4.03 -29.39
C TRP A 15 16.79 -3.74 -29.55
N CYS A 16 16.48 -2.44 -29.63
CA CYS A 16 15.24 -1.88 -30.16
C CYS A 16 15.57 -0.58 -30.93
N PHE A 17 15.57 -0.63 -32.27
CA PHE A 17 15.33 0.52 -33.14
C PHE A 17 14.77 0.03 -34.49
N ASP A 18 13.89 0.86 -35.03
CA ASP A 18 13.15 0.84 -36.30
C ASP A 18 11.85 0.04 -36.47
N GLN A 19 10.86 0.80 -36.97
CA GLN A 19 9.44 0.54 -37.09
C GLN A 19 9.08 -0.31 -38.30
N GLU A 20 7.98 -1.04 -38.12
CA GLU A 20 6.99 -1.51 -39.10
C GLU A 20 6.88 -3.04 -39.30
N PHE A 21 5.61 -3.43 -39.41
CA PHE A 21 5.02 -4.76 -39.66
C PHE A 21 4.55 -5.58 -38.44
N MET A 22 3.46 -5.07 -37.85
CA MET A 22 2.44 -5.82 -37.11
C MET A 22 1.83 -6.97 -37.96
N LEU A 23 1.61 -8.17 -37.37
CA LEU A 23 0.34 -8.95 -37.39
C LEU A 23 0.38 -10.50 -37.38
N ALA A 24 1.51 -11.21 -37.37
CA ALA A 24 1.46 -12.68 -37.55
C ALA A 24 1.33 -13.57 -36.27
N VAL A 25 1.30 -13.07 -35.03
CA VAL A 25 1.39 -13.93 -33.81
C VAL A 25 0.36 -13.56 -32.73
N TYR A 26 -0.93 -13.55 -33.08
CA TYR A 26 -1.99 -13.20 -32.12
C TYR A 26 -2.40 -14.38 -31.18
N VAL A 27 -1.85 -15.60 -31.34
CA VAL A 27 -2.47 -16.82 -30.75
C VAL A 27 -1.47 -17.78 -30.06
N LYS A 28 -0.46 -17.30 -29.32
CA LYS A 28 0.23 -18.18 -28.36
C LYS A 28 0.25 -17.59 -26.95
N ILE A 29 -0.92 -17.68 -26.32
CA ILE A 29 -1.12 -18.01 -24.91
C ILE A 29 -0.54 -16.97 -23.93
N CYS A 30 -1.36 -15.98 -23.54
CA CYS A 30 -1.47 -15.34 -22.21
C CYS A 30 -0.31 -15.50 -21.20
N GLY A 31 0.95 -15.34 -21.61
CA GLY A 31 2.08 -15.84 -20.83
C GLY A 31 3.43 -15.49 -21.45
N ARG A 32 4.07 -14.51 -20.80
CA ARG A 32 5.48 -14.08 -20.93
C ARG A 32 5.82 -13.13 -22.08
N TYR A 33 6.51 -12.08 -21.66
CA TYR A 33 7.39 -11.20 -22.44
C TYR A 33 8.01 -11.91 -23.64
N ILE A 34 7.89 -11.34 -24.83
CA ILE A 34 8.67 -11.78 -25.97
C ILE A 34 9.49 -10.59 -26.49
N ASN A 35 10.81 -10.78 -26.36
CA ASN A 35 11.88 -9.99 -26.93
C ASN A 35 11.91 -10.17 -28.45
N SER A 36 12.40 -9.14 -29.11
CA SER A 36 12.65 -8.98 -30.55
C SER A 36 13.38 -10.16 -31.22
N ASN A 37 13.05 -10.38 -32.50
CA ASN A 37 13.65 -11.27 -33.52
C ASN A 37 12.85 -12.52 -33.90
N VAL A 38 11.93 -12.44 -34.88
CA VAL A 38 11.83 -13.34 -36.05
C VAL A 38 11.03 -12.64 -37.17
N PHE A 39 11.58 -12.69 -38.39
CA PHE A 39 11.14 -12.04 -39.64
C PHE A 39 10.17 -12.93 -40.49
N CYS A 40 9.26 -12.28 -41.25
CA CYS A 40 8.56 -12.65 -42.50
C CYS A 40 7.88 -14.03 -42.76
N LEU A 41 6.63 -13.99 -43.29
CA LEU A 41 6.31 -14.31 -44.70
C LEU A 41 4.81 -14.12 -45.04
N LEU A 42 4.55 -13.24 -46.01
CA LEU A 42 3.28 -13.12 -46.74
C LEU A 42 3.17 -14.27 -47.75
N LEU A 43 2.06 -15.02 -47.75
CA LEU A 43 1.65 -15.83 -48.90
C LEU A 43 0.43 -15.20 -49.56
N TRP A 44 0.70 -14.54 -50.67
CA TRP A 44 -0.25 -14.07 -51.66
C TRP A 44 -0.78 -15.30 -52.42
N HIS A 45 -2.05 -15.64 -52.27
CA HIS A 45 -2.71 -16.58 -53.18
C HIS A 45 -3.92 -15.94 -53.85
N LYS A 46 -3.86 -15.97 -55.17
CA LYS A 46 -4.74 -15.36 -56.16
C LYS A 46 -6.00 -16.23 -56.31
N SER A 47 -7.10 -15.86 -55.66
CA SER A 47 -8.49 -16.15 -56.07
C SER A 47 -9.49 -15.75 -54.98
N GLU A 48 -10.31 -14.74 -55.28
CA GLU A 48 -11.68 -14.54 -54.77
C GLU A 48 -11.97 -14.90 -53.29
N LYS A 49 -11.41 -14.17 -52.32
CA LYS A 49 -11.98 -14.04 -50.95
C LYS A 49 -11.67 -12.67 -50.34
N VAL A 50 -12.43 -11.66 -50.75
CA VAL A 50 -12.35 -10.26 -50.28
C VAL A 50 -12.96 -10.06 -48.86
N ILE A 51 -12.96 -11.07 -47.99
CA ILE A 51 -13.70 -11.00 -46.70
C ILE A 51 -12.81 -11.08 -45.45
N PHE A 52 -11.52 -11.44 -45.54
CA PHE A 52 -10.72 -11.74 -44.33
C PHE A 52 -9.65 -10.72 -43.93
N LEU A 53 -9.58 -9.55 -44.57
CA LEU A 53 -8.64 -8.48 -44.21
C LEU A 53 -9.29 -7.34 -43.41
N TYR A 54 -10.62 -7.18 -43.48
CA TYR A 54 -11.31 -6.11 -42.76
C TYR A 54 -11.58 -6.40 -41.28
N HIS A 55 -11.50 -7.67 -40.85
CA HIS A 55 -11.75 -8.03 -39.45
C HIS A 55 -10.52 -7.97 -38.53
N ILE A 56 -9.31 -7.92 -39.10
CA ILE A 56 -8.06 -7.80 -38.34
C ILE A 56 -7.72 -6.33 -38.03
N HIS A 57 -8.36 -5.40 -38.75
CA HIS A 57 -8.47 -3.99 -38.37
C HIS A 57 -9.53 -3.73 -37.28
N ALA A 58 -9.97 -4.76 -36.54
CA ALA A 58 -10.61 -4.55 -35.25
C ALA A 58 -9.54 -4.05 -34.25
N MET A 59 -9.24 -2.75 -34.35
CA MET A 59 -8.65 -1.87 -33.35
C MET A 59 -8.06 -2.60 -32.14
N VAL A 60 -6.81 -3.07 -32.25
CA VAL A 60 -6.02 -3.40 -31.06
C VAL A 60 -5.67 -2.07 -30.40
N CYS A 61 -6.59 -1.50 -29.61
CA CYS A 61 -6.23 -0.35 -28.80
C CYS A 61 -5.28 -0.84 -27.70
N PHE A 62 -4.13 -0.21 -27.60
CA PHE A 62 -3.24 -0.41 -26.48
C PHE A 62 -3.59 0.57 -25.37
N ARG A 63 -3.38 0.15 -24.12
CA ARG A 63 -3.53 1.01 -22.94
C ARG A 63 -2.23 1.04 -22.17
N TYR A 64 -1.87 2.23 -21.69
CA TYR A 64 -0.68 2.42 -20.89
C TYR A 64 -0.97 2.09 -19.43
N CYS A 65 -0.13 1.25 -18.83
CA CYS A 65 -0.17 0.96 -17.40
C CYS A 65 0.85 1.84 -16.68
N ASP A 66 0.36 2.74 -15.83
CA ASP A 66 1.19 3.65 -15.06
C ASP A 66 2.07 2.96 -14.02
N TYR A 67 1.67 1.80 -13.51
CA TYR A 67 2.45 1.05 -12.51
C TYR A 67 3.74 0.46 -13.10
N TYR A 68 3.65 -0.19 -14.27
CA TYR A 68 4.82 -0.78 -14.93
C TYR A 68 5.53 0.18 -15.91
N GLY A 69 4.87 1.27 -16.31
CA GLY A 69 5.37 2.19 -17.33
C GLY A 69 5.42 1.57 -18.74
N LYS A 70 4.47 0.69 -19.06
CA LYS A 70 4.43 -0.09 -20.31
C LYS A 70 3.04 -0.12 -20.92
N VAL A 71 2.95 -0.37 -22.22
CA VAL A 71 1.68 -0.56 -22.94
C VAL A 71 1.25 -2.02 -22.94
N PHE A 72 -0.06 -2.24 -22.81
CA PHE A 72 -0.70 -3.55 -22.76
C PHE A 72 -1.88 -3.59 -23.74
N CYS A 73 -2.21 -4.77 -24.28
CA CYS A 73 -3.42 -4.94 -25.09
C CYS A 73 -4.69 -4.86 -24.23
N GLN A 74 -5.85 -4.68 -24.87
CA GLN A 74 -7.15 -4.64 -24.18
C GLN A 74 -7.46 -5.90 -23.36
N CYS A 75 -6.94 -7.08 -23.73
CA CYS A 75 -7.13 -8.31 -22.96
C CYS A 75 -6.37 -8.32 -21.63
N CYS A 76 -5.23 -7.63 -21.54
CA CYS A 76 -4.40 -7.55 -20.34
C CYS A 76 -4.59 -6.25 -19.56
N HIS A 77 -5.38 -5.32 -20.11
CA HIS A 77 -5.64 -4.02 -19.53
C HIS A 77 -7.08 -3.62 -19.83
N GLN A 78 -8.03 -4.15 -19.05
CA GLN A 78 -9.45 -3.93 -19.24
C GLN A 78 -9.92 -2.55 -18.77
N GLY A 79 -9.01 -1.78 -18.16
CA GLY A 79 -9.26 -0.40 -17.75
C GLY A 79 -9.33 -0.21 -16.24
N ALA A 80 -8.82 -1.18 -15.49
CA ALA A 80 -8.61 -1.04 -14.07
C ALA A 80 -7.80 0.23 -13.76
N LYS A 81 -8.07 0.81 -12.61
CA LYS A 81 -7.33 1.93 -12.05
C LYS A 81 -6.95 1.60 -10.62
N SER A 82 -5.82 2.13 -10.18
CA SER A 82 -5.37 1.95 -8.80
C SER A 82 -4.46 3.11 -8.40
N THR A 83 -4.40 3.38 -7.10
CA THR A 83 -3.38 4.27 -6.53
C THR A 83 -2.02 3.60 -6.59
N ILE A 84 -0.99 4.34 -7.02
CA ILE A 84 0.35 3.79 -7.26
C ILE A 84 1.29 4.19 -6.12
N PRO A 85 1.86 3.23 -5.36
CA PRO A 85 2.74 3.51 -4.21
C PRO A 85 3.92 4.45 -4.54
N ALA A 86 4.57 4.25 -5.70
CA ALA A 86 5.66 5.12 -6.13
C ALA A 86 5.25 6.60 -6.24
N ARG A 87 4.02 6.89 -6.70
CA ARG A 87 3.52 8.27 -6.80
C ARG A 87 3.24 8.88 -5.43
N ILE A 88 2.74 8.11 -4.48
CA ILE A 88 2.59 8.55 -3.09
C ILE A 88 3.97 8.92 -2.51
N LEU A 89 4.97 8.06 -2.71
CA LEU A 89 6.30 8.29 -2.14
C LEU A 89 7.03 9.48 -2.76
N HIS A 90 6.86 9.73 -4.06
CA HIS A 90 7.57 10.82 -4.72
C HIS A 90 6.86 12.17 -4.60
N THR A 91 5.52 12.20 -4.69
CA THR A 91 4.75 13.44 -4.82
C THR A 91 3.54 13.52 -3.89
N TRP A 92 3.39 12.58 -2.96
CA TRP A 92 2.23 12.51 -2.06
C TRP A 92 0.89 12.52 -2.80
N ASN A 93 0.83 11.82 -3.94
CA ASN A 93 -0.32 11.80 -4.84
C ASN A 93 -1.08 10.47 -4.72
N PHE A 94 -2.35 10.57 -4.36
CA PHE A 94 -3.26 9.45 -4.12
C PHE A 94 -4.27 9.20 -5.24
N ASN A 95 -4.19 9.95 -6.34
CA ASN A 95 -5.08 9.76 -7.49
C ASN A 95 -4.94 8.34 -8.06
N GLU A 96 -6.04 7.84 -8.61
CA GLU A 96 -6.04 6.56 -9.31
C GLU A 96 -5.59 6.72 -10.75
N TYR A 97 -4.72 5.81 -11.20
CA TYR A 97 -4.16 5.80 -12.55
C TYR A 97 -4.46 4.49 -13.26
N PRO A 98 -4.58 4.48 -14.60
CA PRO A 98 -4.77 3.26 -15.37
C PRO A 98 -3.66 2.24 -15.10
N VAL A 99 -4.05 1.02 -14.79
CA VAL A 99 -3.13 -0.10 -14.56
C VAL A 99 -3.61 -1.34 -15.32
N CYS A 100 -2.65 -2.15 -15.79
CA CYS A 100 -2.97 -3.46 -16.35
C CYS A 100 -3.55 -4.37 -15.27
N ASP A 101 -4.29 -5.40 -15.68
CA ASP A 101 -5.08 -6.23 -14.76
C ASP A 101 -4.17 -6.99 -13.77
N ILE A 102 -2.97 -7.40 -14.22
CA ILE A 102 -1.95 -8.03 -13.36
C ILE A 102 -1.45 -7.05 -12.29
N ALA A 103 -1.19 -5.79 -12.64
CA ALA A 103 -0.78 -4.79 -11.67
C ALA A 103 -1.91 -4.48 -10.68
N SER A 104 -3.15 -4.39 -11.18
CA SER A 104 -4.33 -4.18 -10.34
C SER A 104 -4.47 -5.28 -9.29
N HIS A 105 -4.36 -6.55 -9.70
CA HIS A 105 -4.44 -7.70 -8.79
C HIS A 105 -3.33 -7.66 -7.75
N PHE A 106 -2.08 -7.46 -8.19
CA PHE A 106 -0.94 -7.36 -7.28
C PHE A 106 -1.12 -6.24 -6.24
N LEU A 107 -1.53 -5.05 -6.68
CA LEU A 107 -1.74 -3.89 -5.79
C LEU A 107 -2.85 -4.14 -4.77
N GLN A 108 -3.90 -4.90 -5.13
CA GLN A 108 -4.95 -5.32 -4.22
C GLN A 108 -4.44 -6.36 -3.21
N GLU A 109 -3.68 -7.36 -3.66
CA GLU A 109 -3.13 -8.41 -2.78
C GLU A 109 -2.20 -7.85 -1.70
N VAL A 110 -1.39 -6.83 -2.03
CA VAL A 110 -0.43 -6.24 -1.08
C VAL A 110 -0.97 -4.99 -0.39
N GLN A 111 -2.25 -4.65 -0.57
CA GLN A 111 -2.79 -3.36 -0.15
C GLN A 111 -2.65 -3.12 1.37
N ASP A 112 -2.90 -4.16 2.17
CA ASP A 112 -2.85 -4.13 3.64
C ASP A 112 -1.52 -4.65 4.19
N VAL A 113 -0.56 -5.01 3.33
CA VAL A 113 0.76 -5.51 3.77
C VAL A 113 1.66 -4.33 4.14
N PRO A 114 2.12 -4.24 5.40
CA PRO A 114 2.98 -3.13 5.84
C PRO A 114 4.42 -3.31 5.34
N ALA A 115 4.65 -2.92 4.08
CA ALA A 115 5.94 -3.08 3.38
C ALA A 115 6.55 -1.75 2.89
N ILE A 116 5.86 -0.62 3.05
CA ILE A 116 6.31 0.67 2.53
C ILE A 116 7.06 1.44 3.60
N HIS A 117 8.32 1.76 3.32
CA HIS A 117 9.18 2.57 4.19
C HIS A 117 9.02 4.07 3.87
N ILE A 118 8.72 4.89 4.87
CA ILE A 118 8.30 6.30 4.65
C ILE A 118 9.40 7.37 4.78
N LEU A 119 10.66 7.00 5.08
CA LEU A 119 11.72 7.93 5.52
C LEU A 119 11.84 9.20 4.67
N HIS A 120 11.87 9.06 3.35
CA HIS A 120 12.10 10.19 2.43
C HIS A 120 10.92 11.16 2.29
N VAL A 121 9.75 10.80 2.83
CA VAL A 121 8.48 11.53 2.65
C VAL A 121 8.05 12.23 3.93
N VAL A 122 8.44 11.69 5.09
CA VAL A 122 8.07 12.20 6.42
C VAL A 122 8.32 13.68 6.54
N GLU A 123 9.51 14.16 6.14
CA GLU A 123 9.92 15.55 6.33
C GLU A 123 8.98 16.57 5.67
N LYS A 124 8.34 16.17 4.56
CA LYS A 124 7.53 17.05 3.72
C LYS A 124 6.04 17.03 4.09
N VAL A 125 5.58 15.99 4.77
CA VAL A 125 4.14 15.73 4.96
C VAL A 125 3.76 15.83 6.44
N ARG A 126 3.12 16.94 6.82
CA ARG A 126 2.76 17.23 8.23
C ARG A 126 1.83 16.19 8.85
N ILE A 127 0.81 15.73 8.12
CA ILE A 127 -0.15 14.73 8.63
C ILE A 127 0.52 13.38 8.90
N LEU A 128 1.49 12.99 8.06
CA LEU A 128 2.27 11.77 8.25
C LEU A 128 3.17 11.88 9.48
N LYS A 129 3.85 13.02 9.68
CA LYS A 129 4.62 13.29 10.92
C LYS A 129 3.74 13.14 12.16
N HIS A 130 2.54 13.73 12.12
CA HIS A 130 1.61 13.66 13.24
C HIS A 130 1.21 12.22 13.57
N VAL A 131 0.87 11.42 12.56
CA VAL A 131 0.55 9.99 12.76
C VAL A 131 1.75 9.20 13.29
N ILE A 132 2.97 9.46 12.82
CA ILE A 132 4.17 8.81 13.34
C ILE A 132 4.34 9.14 14.83
N MET A 133 4.20 10.40 15.23
CA MET A 133 4.25 10.79 16.65
C MET A 133 3.15 10.11 17.49
N LEU A 134 1.94 9.95 16.95
CA LEU A 134 0.86 9.23 17.64
C LEU A 134 1.19 7.75 17.81
N ARG A 135 1.71 7.09 16.77
CA ARG A 135 2.13 5.68 16.82
C ARG A 135 3.28 5.47 17.80
N GLU A 136 4.26 6.37 17.85
CA GLU A 136 5.34 6.36 18.85
C GLU A 136 4.77 6.42 20.27
N LYS A 137 3.86 7.37 20.54
CA LYS A 137 3.20 7.50 21.85
C LYS A 137 2.44 6.23 22.23
N LEU A 138 1.66 5.68 21.30
CA LEU A 138 0.91 4.45 21.53
C LEU A 138 1.82 3.26 21.80
N SER A 139 2.94 3.14 21.08
CA SER A 139 3.92 2.08 21.31
C SER A 139 4.42 2.09 22.76
N TYR A 140 4.82 3.26 23.27
CA TYR A 140 5.26 3.41 24.67
C TYR A 140 4.14 3.21 25.69
N MET A 141 2.94 3.71 25.41
CA MET A 141 1.79 3.55 26.31
C MET A 141 1.34 2.08 26.37
N TRP A 142 1.42 1.36 25.26
CA TRP A 142 1.06 -0.05 25.18
C TRP A 142 1.91 -0.92 26.10
N ASP A 143 3.20 -0.62 26.23
CA ASP A 143 4.11 -1.35 27.13
C ASP A 143 3.68 -1.29 28.61
N PHE A 144 2.92 -0.27 29.00
CA PHE A 144 2.31 -0.18 30.32
C PHE A 144 0.89 -0.75 30.34
N VAL A 145 0.04 -0.34 29.39
CA VAL A 145 -1.38 -0.70 29.34
C VAL A 145 -1.59 -2.22 29.24
N LYS A 146 -0.71 -2.93 28.54
CA LYS A 146 -0.80 -4.39 28.39
C LYS A 146 -0.61 -5.15 29.70
N ASP A 147 0.20 -4.61 30.62
CA ASP A 147 0.58 -5.23 31.90
C ASP A 147 -0.20 -4.64 33.10
N CYS A 148 -0.95 -3.55 32.89
CA CYS A 148 -1.72 -2.88 33.94
C CYS A 148 -3.05 -3.62 34.22
N PRO A 149 -3.30 -4.08 35.45
CA PRO A 149 -4.55 -4.76 35.82
C PRO A 149 -5.78 -3.86 35.65
N ASP A 150 -5.65 -2.58 36.02
CA ASP A 150 -6.75 -1.61 35.98
C ASP A 150 -7.11 -1.17 34.56
N ALA A 151 -6.23 -1.39 33.58
CA ALA A 151 -6.46 -0.99 32.20
C ALA A 151 -7.50 -1.86 31.47
N GLU A 152 -7.75 -3.07 31.97
CA GLU A 152 -8.80 -3.96 31.47
C GLU A 152 -10.20 -3.42 31.78
N GLU A 153 -10.36 -2.81 32.95
CA GLU A 153 -11.62 -2.24 33.45
C GLU A 153 -11.77 -0.74 33.13
N ALA A 154 -10.73 -0.11 32.57
CA ALA A 154 -10.76 1.31 32.22
C ALA A 154 -11.71 1.58 31.04
N VAL A 155 -12.94 1.97 31.35
CA VAL A 155 -13.98 2.30 30.36
C VAL A 155 -13.71 3.63 29.67
N THR A 156 -13.74 3.62 28.35
CA THR A 156 -13.68 4.81 27.49
C THR A 156 -15.00 4.98 26.74
N LYS A 157 -15.16 6.09 26.01
CA LYS A 157 -16.30 6.28 25.09
C LYS A 157 -16.42 5.18 24.02
N TYR A 158 -15.31 4.53 23.68
CA TYR A 158 -15.22 3.56 22.59
C TYR A 158 -15.06 2.11 23.08
N GLY A 159 -15.26 1.86 24.37
CA GLY A 159 -15.06 0.55 25.02
C GLY A 159 -13.89 0.56 26.01
N ASN A 160 -13.45 -0.62 26.45
CA ASN A 160 -12.36 -0.71 27.42
C ASN A 160 -11.01 -0.36 26.78
N LEU A 161 -10.14 0.30 27.55
CA LEU A 161 -8.86 0.82 27.07
C LEU A 161 -7.98 -0.28 26.48
N ARG A 162 -7.81 -1.43 27.18
CA ARG A 162 -6.99 -2.52 26.64
C ARG A 162 -7.54 -3.06 25.32
N THR A 163 -8.86 -3.19 25.21
CA THR A 163 -9.54 -3.63 23.98
C THR A 163 -9.29 -2.68 22.81
N LEU A 164 -9.22 -1.37 23.05
CA LEU A 164 -8.88 -0.40 22.01
C LEU A 164 -7.48 -0.65 21.44
N PHE A 165 -6.49 -0.94 22.28
CA PHE A 165 -5.13 -1.26 21.81
C PHE A 165 -5.08 -2.60 21.08
N THR A 166 -5.70 -3.66 21.62
CA THR A 166 -5.67 -4.99 21.00
C THR A 166 -6.45 -5.06 19.69
N SER A 167 -7.35 -4.11 19.44
CA SER A 167 -8.09 -4.00 18.18
C SER A 167 -7.28 -3.30 17.08
N LEU A 168 -6.14 -2.68 17.41
CA LEU A 168 -5.24 -2.09 16.42
C LEU A 168 -4.43 -3.17 15.71
N GLU A 169 -4.12 -2.92 14.44
CA GLU A 169 -3.18 -3.73 13.68
C GLU A 169 -1.79 -3.68 14.34
N HIS A 170 -1.16 -4.85 14.54
CA HIS A 170 0.10 -4.96 15.29
C HIS A 170 1.24 -4.06 14.76
N HIS A 171 1.35 -3.88 13.44
CA HIS A 171 2.42 -3.04 12.87
C HIS A 171 2.28 -1.57 13.28
N LEU A 172 1.07 -1.09 13.60
CA LEU A 172 0.85 0.28 14.06
C LEU A 172 1.57 0.56 15.38
N LEU A 173 1.73 -0.45 16.24
CA LEU A 173 2.39 -0.36 17.55
C LEU A 173 3.86 -0.78 17.53
N HIS A 174 4.27 -1.68 16.64
CA HIS A 174 5.60 -2.31 16.68
C HIS A 174 6.55 -1.92 15.55
N SER A 175 6.04 -1.53 14.37
CA SER A 175 6.84 -1.28 13.17
C SER A 175 6.63 0.13 12.63
N LEU A 176 7.09 1.12 13.40
CA LEU A 176 6.78 2.56 13.19
C LEU A 176 7.20 3.10 11.82
N ASP A 177 8.25 2.52 11.21
CA ASP A 177 8.78 2.93 9.92
C ASP A 177 8.05 2.34 8.71
N LEU A 178 7.20 1.33 8.95
CA LEU A 178 6.47 0.60 7.92
C LEU A 178 4.99 1.01 7.90
N PHE A 179 4.48 1.17 6.68
CA PHE A 179 3.09 1.46 6.37
C PHE A 179 2.63 0.53 5.24
N SER A 180 1.36 0.14 5.27
CA SER A 180 0.68 -0.45 4.11
C SER A 180 0.19 0.64 3.15
N LEU A 181 -0.28 0.25 1.97
CA LEU A 181 -0.94 1.20 1.06
C LEU A 181 -2.22 1.75 1.69
N SER A 182 -3.01 0.88 2.32
CA SER A 182 -4.21 1.26 3.08
C SER A 182 -3.90 2.25 4.20
N ASP A 183 -2.79 2.08 4.93
CA ASP A 183 -2.40 3.01 5.99
C ASP A 183 -2.12 4.41 5.43
N LEU A 184 -1.38 4.50 4.32
CA LEU A 184 -1.07 5.79 3.70
C LEU A 184 -2.35 6.49 3.21
N ILE A 185 -3.31 5.74 2.67
CA ILE A 185 -4.62 6.27 2.28
C ILE A 185 -5.38 6.78 3.52
N ARG A 186 -5.42 6.02 4.61
CA ARG A 186 -6.03 6.43 5.89
C ARG A 186 -5.35 7.65 6.51
N VAL A 187 -4.03 7.77 6.37
CA VAL A 187 -3.28 8.96 6.78
C VAL A 187 -3.68 10.17 5.94
N HIS A 188 -3.74 10.03 4.61
CA HIS A 188 -4.16 11.09 3.71
C HIS A 188 -5.58 11.59 4.01
N ASN A 189 -6.51 10.65 4.26
CA ASN A 189 -7.90 10.95 4.55
C ASN A 189 -8.13 11.40 6.01
N LYS A 190 -7.09 11.40 6.86
CA LYS A 190 -7.12 11.70 8.30
C LYS A 190 -7.90 10.68 9.15
N ASP A 191 -8.35 9.58 8.57
CA ASP A 191 -9.02 8.48 9.29
C ASP A 191 -8.08 7.85 10.33
N MET A 192 -6.78 7.74 10.00
CA MET A 192 -5.77 7.22 10.93
C MET A 192 -5.62 8.14 12.15
N THR A 193 -5.63 9.45 11.94
CA THR A 193 -5.56 10.42 13.06
C THR A 193 -6.78 10.33 13.96
N SER A 194 -7.98 10.31 13.36
CA SER A 194 -9.25 10.16 14.08
C SER A 194 -9.35 8.85 14.88
N LEU A 195 -8.66 7.80 14.43
CA LEU A 195 -8.57 6.53 15.16
C LEU A 195 -7.57 6.60 16.33
N LEU A 196 -6.36 7.12 16.11
CA LEU A 196 -5.28 7.02 17.09
C LEU A 196 -5.36 8.09 18.20
N GLU A 197 -5.83 9.30 17.91
CA GLU A 197 -5.88 10.40 18.90
C GLU A 197 -6.72 10.07 20.14
N PRO A 198 -7.95 9.51 20.02
CA PRO A 198 -8.74 9.13 21.19
C PRO A 198 -8.04 8.08 22.05
N ILE A 199 -7.36 7.11 21.43
CA ILE A 199 -6.65 6.05 22.16
C ILE A 199 -5.49 6.65 22.95
N VAL A 200 -4.70 7.53 22.34
CA VAL A 200 -3.64 8.28 23.03
C VAL A 200 -4.21 9.08 24.20
N TYR A 201 -5.33 9.77 24.00
CA TYR A 201 -5.97 10.56 25.05
C TYR A 201 -6.39 9.71 26.25
N TYR A 202 -7.13 8.62 26.02
CA TYR A 202 -7.61 7.76 27.11
C TYR A 202 -6.47 7.02 27.81
N ALA A 203 -5.47 6.54 27.06
CA ALA A 203 -4.28 5.95 27.63
C ALA A 203 -3.54 6.94 28.54
N ARG A 204 -3.42 8.20 28.11
CA ARG A 204 -2.82 9.26 28.89
C ARG A 204 -3.58 9.52 30.20
N CYS A 205 -4.89 9.71 30.13
CA CYS A 205 -5.73 9.91 31.31
C CYS A 205 -5.63 8.73 32.29
N HIS A 206 -5.60 7.50 31.78
CA HIS A 206 -5.42 6.32 32.61
C HIS A 206 -4.06 6.31 33.30
N ILE A 207 -2.95 6.48 32.56
CA ILE A 207 -1.59 6.48 33.13
C ILE A 207 -1.41 7.57 34.19
N GLU A 208 -1.98 8.76 33.95
CA GLU A 208 -1.92 9.91 34.87
C GLU A 208 -2.80 9.77 36.10
N ALA A 209 -3.75 8.83 36.13
CA ALA A 209 -4.66 8.60 37.26
C ALA A 209 -4.38 7.27 37.98
N CYS A 210 -3.88 6.26 37.27
CA CYS A 210 -3.66 4.91 37.77
C CYS A 210 -2.74 4.92 39.01
N GLU A 211 -3.11 4.18 40.04
CA GLU A 211 -2.36 4.08 41.30
C GLU A 211 -1.19 3.10 41.21
N VAL A 212 -1.21 2.23 40.20
CA VAL A 212 -0.21 1.17 39.97
C VAL A 212 1.06 1.71 39.27
N ARG A 213 1.39 2.99 39.48
CA ARG A 213 2.50 3.68 38.79
C ARG A 213 3.87 3.08 39.07
N TYR A 214 4.02 2.23 40.07
CA TYR A 214 5.29 1.60 40.44
C TYR A 214 5.72 0.45 39.50
N PHE A 215 4.96 0.15 38.45
CA PHE A 215 5.40 -0.77 37.42
C PHE A 215 6.67 -0.27 36.72
N VAL A 216 7.61 -1.19 36.49
CA VAL A 216 8.94 -0.93 35.90
C VAL A 216 8.84 -0.26 34.52
N ASN A 217 7.76 -0.52 33.78
CA ASN A 217 7.52 0.00 32.44
C ASN A 217 6.63 1.26 32.39
N CYS A 218 6.33 1.90 33.54
CA CYS A 218 5.52 3.12 33.55
C CYS A 218 6.25 4.27 32.80
N PRO A 219 5.64 4.88 31.76
CA PRO A 219 6.27 5.94 30.96
C PRO A 219 6.68 7.16 31.79
N VAL A 220 5.96 7.41 32.88
CA VAL A 220 6.21 8.49 33.84
C VAL A 220 7.50 8.22 34.64
N ASN A 221 7.72 6.98 35.08
CA ASN A 221 8.93 6.61 35.83
C ASN A 221 10.19 6.62 34.96
N ALA A 222 10.05 6.26 33.68
CA ALA A 222 11.17 6.20 32.74
C ALA A 222 11.66 7.58 32.25
N GLY A 223 11.11 8.70 32.79
CA GLY A 223 11.43 10.06 32.33
C GLY A 223 11.07 10.31 30.85
N ARG A 224 10.30 9.41 30.24
CA ARG A 224 9.96 9.39 28.81
C ARG A 224 8.67 10.16 28.52
N TRP A 225 7.93 10.54 29.56
CA TRP A 225 6.66 11.27 29.47
C TRP A 225 6.84 12.79 29.27
N SER A 226 7.90 13.39 29.82
CA SER A 226 8.14 14.83 29.79
C SER A 226 8.42 15.39 28.39
N SER A 227 8.77 14.55 27.42
CA SER A 227 8.90 14.90 25.99
C SER A 227 7.59 14.79 25.21
N CYS A 228 6.53 14.21 25.78
CA CYS A 228 5.23 13.99 25.12
C CYS A 228 4.17 15.07 25.44
N SER A 229 4.50 16.04 26.29
CA SER A 229 3.59 17.00 26.92
C SER A 229 3.18 18.22 26.07
N THR A 230 3.65 18.35 24.83
CA THR A 230 3.44 19.56 24.00
C THR A 230 2.11 19.62 23.22
N PHE A 231 1.08 18.87 23.62
CA PHE A 231 -0.27 19.06 23.07
C PHE A 231 -1.16 19.79 24.08
N ASP A 232 -1.26 21.11 23.91
CA ASP A 232 -2.36 21.89 24.47
C ASP A 232 -3.67 21.36 23.90
N ILE A 233 -4.52 20.85 24.78
CA ILE A 233 -5.90 20.47 24.43
C ILE A 233 -6.78 21.72 24.61
N PRO A 234 -7.66 22.06 23.65
CA PRO A 234 -8.70 23.05 23.91
C PRO A 234 -9.60 22.52 25.04
N ARG A 235 -9.67 23.27 26.14
CA ARG A 235 -10.55 22.97 27.27
C ARG A 235 -11.95 22.64 26.76
N ASN A 236 -12.42 21.42 27.00
CA ASN A 236 -13.79 21.06 26.71
C ASN A 236 -14.70 21.82 27.70
N PRO A 237 -15.65 22.65 27.23
CA PRO A 237 -16.56 23.39 28.10
C PRO A 237 -17.69 22.46 28.54
N VAL A 238 -17.43 21.56 29.48
CA VAL A 238 -18.50 20.83 30.17
C VAL A 238 -18.20 20.80 31.66
N THR A 239 -18.32 21.97 32.28
CA THR A 239 -18.59 22.12 33.72
C THR A 239 -19.40 23.41 33.92
N ASN A 240 -20.72 23.31 33.72
CA ASN A 240 -21.79 23.80 34.61
C ASN A 240 -23.15 23.56 33.95
#